data_AF-A0A497S3R0-F1
#
_entry.id   AF-A0A497S3R0-F1
#
_cell.length_a   1.000
_cell.length_b   1.000
_cell.length_c   1.000
_cell.angle_alpha   90.00
_cell.angle_beta   90.00
_cell.angle_gamma   90.00
#
_symmetry.space_group_name_H-M   'P 1'
#
loop_
_entity.id
_entity.type
_entity.pdbx_description
1 polymer ?
#
loop_
_entity_poly.entity_id
_entity_poly.type
_entity_poly.pdbx_seq_one_letter_code
_entity_poly.pdbx_strand_id
1 'polypeptide(L)' 'MSIIKACIRCLSKNVKRHLHHDKVEFNYFPLVMDWVCEDCGYRGIPIVFCSEEDYERFISIAESHKSDRDREE' A
#
# COMPACT_ATOMS: atom_id res chain seq x y z
N MET A 1 -9.46 -17.02 5.72
CA MET A 1 -9.50 -15.58 5.40
C MET A 1 -8.09 -15.15 5.07
N SER A 2 -7.85 -14.63 3.86
CA SER A 2 -6.55 -14.14 3.42
C SER A 2 -6.51 -12.62 3.53
N ILE A 3 -5.64 -12.09 4.39
CA ILE A 3 -5.41 -10.65 4.50
C ILE A 3 -4.51 -10.22 3.34
N ILE A 4 -4.96 -9.25 2.55
CA ILE A 4 -4.19 -8.67 1.46
C ILE A 4 -3.62 -7.33 1.92
N LYS A 5 -2.36 -7.08 1.59
CA LYS A 5 -1.69 -5.80 1.82
C LYS A 5 -1.34 -5.22 0.47
N ALA A 6 -1.74 -3.98 0.22
CA ALA A 6 -1.46 -3.29 -1.03
C ALA A 6 -0.75 -1.96 -0.76
N CYS A 7 0.09 -1.55 -1.71
CA CYS A 7 0.77 -0.27 -1.68
C CYS A 7 -0.25 0.86 -1.83
N ILE A 8 -0.24 1.86 -0.94
CA ILE A 8 -1.13 3.03 -1.06
C ILE A 8 -0.85 3.88 -2.32
N ARG A 9 0.39 3.83 -2.84
CA ARG A 9 0.81 4.64 -3.99
C ARG A 9 0.49 3.98 -5.33
N CYS A 10 0.79 2.70 -5.49
CA CYS A 10 0.69 2.00 -6.77
C CYS A 10 -0.28 0.82 -6.77
N LEU A 11 -0.89 0.52 -5.62
CA LEU A 11 -1.88 -0.55 -5.43
C LEU A 11 -1.36 -1.98 -5.65
N SER A 12 -0.06 -2.15 -5.89
CA SER A 12 0.58 -3.47 -5.94
C SER A 12 0.46 -4.22 -4.62
N LYS A 13 0.25 -5.53 -4.70
CA LYS A 13 0.28 -6.46 -3.56
C LYS A 13 1.70 -6.82 -3.11
N ASN A 14 2.72 -6.40 -3.85
CA ASN A 14 4.12 -6.73 -3.58
C ASN A 14 4.70 -5.83 -2.46
N VAL A 15 4.12 -5.92 -1.27
CA VAL A 15 4.54 -5.16 -0.08
C VAL A 15 5.16 -6.11 0.94
N LYS A 16 6.39 -5.80 1.36
CA LYS A 16 7.11 -6.56 2.38
C LYS A 16 7.38 -5.71 3.61
N ARG A 17 7.39 -6.38 4.77
CA ARG A 17 7.83 -5.77 6.02
C ARG A 17 9.31 -6.03 6.21
N HIS A 18 10.11 -4.99 6.25
CA HIS A 18 11.54 -5.03 6.53
C HIS A 18 11.76 -4.70 8.01
N LEU A 19 11.76 -5.73 8.86
CA LEU A 19 11.78 -5.65 10.33
C LEU A 19 13.09 -5.09 10.96
N HIS A 20 13.96 -4.44 10.19
CA HIS A 20 15.35 -4.21 10.60
C HIS A 20 15.96 -2.86 10.20
N HIS A 21 15.15 -1.82 9.99
CA HIS A 21 15.70 -0.48 9.71
C HIS A 21 15.88 0.42 10.94
N ASP A 22 15.65 -0.08 12.16
CA ASP A 22 15.72 0.74 13.36
C ASP A 22 16.97 0.46 14.20
N LYS A 23 18.08 1.05 13.76
CA LYS A 23 19.04 1.64 14.71
C LYS A 23 18.54 3.01 15.20
N VAL A 24 17.27 3.33 14.94
CA VAL A 24 16.64 4.63 15.15
C VAL A 24 15.68 4.48 16.32
N GLU A 25 16.10 4.97 17.49
CA GLU A 25 15.39 4.88 18.78
C GLU A 25 14.16 5.81 18.88
N PHE A 26 13.32 5.85 17.83
CA PHE A 26 12.01 6.50 17.95
C PHE A 26 10.98 5.41 18.17
N ASN A 27 10.35 5.31 19.34
CA ASN A 27 9.42 4.21 19.64
C ASN A 27 8.12 4.18 18.81
N TYR A 28 7.83 5.21 17.99
CA TYR A 28 6.53 5.38 17.32
C TYR A 28 6.59 5.37 15.78
N PHE A 29 7.69 5.82 15.17
CA PHE A 29 7.87 5.93 13.71
C PHE A 29 8.33 4.67 12.95
N PRO A 30 9.12 3.75 13.53
CA PRO A 30 9.56 2.49 12.93
C PRO A 30 8.46 1.70 12.24
N LEU A 31 7.37 1.47 12.98
CA LEU A 31 6.26 0.62 12.57
C LEU A 31 5.57 1.10 11.27
N VAL A 32 5.61 2.41 11.02
CA VAL A 32 5.01 3.03 9.83
C VAL A 32 5.90 2.83 8.61
N MET A 33 7.22 2.92 8.77
CA MET A 33 8.19 2.88 7.67
C MET A 33 8.76 1.49 7.37
N ASP A 34 8.45 0.49 8.20
CA ASP A 34 8.84 -0.92 8.02
C ASP A 34 8.31 -1.54 6.72
N TRP A 35 7.22 -1.01 6.18
CA TRP A 35 6.57 -1.58 5.01
C TRP A 35 7.08 -0.92 3.74
N VAL A 36 7.61 -1.74 2.83
CA VAL A 36 8.18 -1.31 1.56
C VAL A 36 7.45 -2.00 0.42
N CYS A 37 6.99 -1.22 -0.55
CA CYS A 37 6.50 -1.72 -1.82
C CYS A 37 7.70 -2.01 -2.73
N GLU A 38 7.84 -3.27 -3.15
CA GLU A 38 8.98 -3.70 -3.96
C GLU A 38 8.88 -3.20 -5.41
N ASP A 39 7.67 -2.89 -5.89
CA ASP A 39 7.45 -2.43 -7.27
C ASP A 39 7.70 -0.93 -7.47
N CYS A 40 7.38 -0.07 -6.49
CA CYS A 40 7.52 1.39 -6.63
C CYS A 40 8.42 2.05 -5.57
N GLY A 41 8.99 1.26 -4.65
CA GLY A 41 9.87 1.72 -3.58
C GLY A 41 9.21 2.54 -2.48
N TYR A 42 7.88 2.70 -2.50
CA TYR A 42 7.15 3.44 -1.45
C TYR A 42 7.37 2.78 -0.09
N ARG A 43 7.67 3.59 0.92
CA ARG A 43 7.81 3.18 2.32
C ARG A 43 6.70 3.80 3.15
N GLY A 44 5.93 2.98 3.83
CA GLY A 44 4.77 3.44 4.58
C GLY A 44 3.73 2.36 4.79
N ILE A 45 2.71 2.65 5.60
CA ILE A 45 1.64 1.71 5.95
C ILE A 45 0.91 1.23 4.68
N PRO A 46 0.76 -0.09 4.48
CA PRO A 46 -0.03 -0.63 3.38
C PRO A 46 -1.52 -0.46 3.65
N ILE A 47 -2.32 -0.40 2.57
CA ILE A 47 -3.77 -0.60 2.65
C ILE A 47 -4.01 -2.08 2.96
N VAL A 48 -4.88 -2.38 3.92
CA VAL A 48 -5.21 -3.75 4.33
C VAL A 48 -6.63 -4.08 3.90
N PHE A 49 -6.79 -5.19 3.18
CA PHE A 49 -8.08 -5.74 2.76
C PHE A 49 -8.32 -7.09 3.42
N CYS A 50 -9.57 -7.32 3.82
CA CYS A 50 -10.00 -8.53 4.51
C CYS A 50 -10.36 -9.68 3.55
N SER A 51 -10.52 -9.38 2.26
CA SER A 51 -10.83 -10.32 1.20
C SER A 51 -10.24 -9.88 -0.15
N GLU A 52 -10.14 -10.83 -1.08
CA GLU A 52 -9.76 -10.56 -2.47
C GLU A 52 -10.82 -9.72 -3.20
N GLU A 53 -12.11 -9.98 -2.92
CA GLU A 53 -13.22 -9.20 -3.47
C GLU A 53 -13.15 -7.71 -3.08
N ASP A 54 -12.82 -7.40 -1.82
CA ASP A 54 -12.64 -6.01 -1.37
C ASP A 54 -11.49 -5.31 -2.10
N TYR A 55 -10.40 -6.04 -2.35
CA TYR A 55 -9.26 -5.52 -3.09
C TYR A 55 -9.63 -5.23 -4.55
N GLU A 56 -10.24 -6.18 -5.25
CA GLU A 56 -10.66 -6.02 -6.65
C GLU A 56 -11.68 -4.88 -6.81
N ARG A 57 -12.64 -4.79 -5.88
CA ARG A 57 -13.61 -3.68 -5.84
C ARG A 57 -12.90 -2.34 -5.63
N PHE A 58 -11.88 -2.28 -4.78
CA PHE A 58 -11.10 -1.05 -4.59
C PHE A 58 -10.31 -0.67 -5.86
N ILE A 59 -9.65 -1.63 -6.53
CA ILE A 59 -8.89 -1.37 -7.77
C ILE A 59 -9.80 -0.82 -8.86
N SER A 60 -10.95 -1.47 -9.10
CA SER A 60 -11.90 -1.02 -10.13
C SER A 60 -12.40 0.41 -9.89
N ILE A 61 -12.69 0.76 -8.63
CA ILE A 61 -13.05 2.13 -8.24
C ILE A 61 -11.88 3.09 -8.50
N ALA A 62 -10.66 2.73 -8.07
CA ALA A 62 -9.49 3.58 -8.25
C ALA A 62 -9.15 3.84 -9.73
N GLU A 63 -9.33 2.85 -10.60
CA GLU A 63 -9.13 3.00 -12.05
C GLU A 63 -10.21 3.88 -12.68
N SER A 64 -11.48 3.74 -12.27
CA SER A 64 -12.57 4.61 -12.74
C SER A 64 -12.35 6.08 -12.38
N HIS A 65 -11.78 6.36 -11.21
CA HIS A 65 -11.46 7.74 -10.80
C HIS A 65 -10.19 8.31 -11.43
N LYS A 66 -9.25 7.48 -11.89
CA LYS A 66 -8.10 7.96 -12.69
C LYS A 66 -8.57 8.57 -14.01
N SER A 67 -9.54 7.94 -14.68
CA SER A 67 -10.06 8.45 -15.96
C SER A 67 -10.78 9.79 -15.86
N ASP A 68 -11.26 10.17 -14.68
CA ASP A 68 -11.90 11.47 -14.46
C ASP A 68 -10.88 12.60 -14.24
N ARG A 69 -9.73 12.31 -13.61
CA ARG A 69 -8.66 13.30 -13.38
C ARG A 69 -7.91 13.67 -14.66
N ASP A 70 -7.69 12.71 -15.55
CA ASP A 70 -6.97 12.94 -16.82
C ASP A 70 -7.85 13.62 -17.89
N ARG A 71 -9.13 13.90 -17.59
CA ARG A 71 -10.08 14.62 -18.46
C ARG A 71 -10.19 16.12 -18.19
N GLU A 72 -9.58 16.59 -17.10
CA GLU A 72 -9.62 18.00 -16.68
C GLU A 72 -8.33 18.78 -17.00
N GLU A 73 -7.36 18.17 -17.70
CA GLU A 73 -6.20 18.85 -18.32
C GLU A 73 -6.41 19.11 -19.82
#